data_AF-A0A2H6KG78-F1
#
_entry.id   AF-A0A2H6KG78-F1
#
_cell.length_a   1.000
_cell.length_b   1.000
_cell.length_c   1.000
_cell.angle_alpha   90.00
_cell.angle_beta   90.00
_cell.angle_gamma   90.00
#
_symmetry.space_group_name_H-M   'P 1'
#
loop_
_entity.id
_entity.type
_entity.pdbx_description
1 polymer ?
#
loop_
_entity_poly.entity_id
_entity_poly.type
_entity_poly.pdbx_seq_one_letter_code
_entity_poly.pdbx_strand_id
1 'polypeptide(L)'
;MPPPKTVREMLHWLVGLNQYGYVEIIKELVEGILADINKDLSQSPDALEVTKHPTNLTASHVSNTLTQVCLYSANVLYRLKYKDNSKAVSIPDFSSEYSKLHYSADSACLLCQLRDYAYACCHQLAFLRSQCSREQSQGGWQDCDYGRDVKTPSPLQAFLTDAPDCKFETHPFDPCDICLKSRVKMGFTKEDLPTHHETGKHILTILTPSCGGEDPLLTLTSYLNCLTQRTPRTTGELVSFFHHLGNSIYKPHPNLSQLGSALSSQHDDCPGWDRLGEEDLRAIEDARGSAPPTSNPDHDKGHPNTLSTLLGCGIDNANCPPRLSPITYRAYALYSSSFAHAYLSWAVYLPDRLWDSLIKLHCDLEDSQCHDSDSKSKSLHQCDKALPLLYLHSFTPPEGTLQSSLTCSKLVAKLGDVVNGQPIASLMSCMDTFLYRIRAPFLFCLVTLWLIATLYIAHSLLYRMDVLRIRSHLLTTRASHLIDVKALLAGSRRMLSLYKDVDYFDDDFHS
;
A
#
# COMPACT_ATOMS: atom_id res chain seq x y z
N MET A 1 12.21 -24.23 15.06
CA MET A 1 10.76 -24.47 14.82
C MET A 1 10.36 -23.80 13.51
N PRO A 2 9.39 -24.31 12.75
CA PRO A 2 8.90 -23.64 11.54
C PRO A 2 8.03 -22.41 11.87
N PRO A 3 7.97 -21.41 10.97
CA PRO A 3 6.95 -20.36 11.03
C PRO A 3 5.56 -20.92 10.65
N PRO A 4 4.46 -20.35 11.17
CA PRO A 4 3.10 -20.72 10.76
C PRO A 4 2.86 -20.43 9.28
N LYS A 5 2.18 -21.36 8.61
CA LYS A 5 1.83 -21.32 7.18
C LYS A 5 0.34 -21.16 6.93
N THR A 6 -0.49 -21.32 7.95
CA THR A 6 -1.96 -21.26 7.85
C THR A 6 -2.56 -20.36 8.92
N VAL A 7 -3.78 -19.87 8.71
CA VAL A 7 -4.52 -19.06 9.70
C VAL A 7 -4.70 -19.86 11.00
N ARG A 8 -5.03 -21.15 10.93
CA ARG A 8 -5.10 -22.04 12.10
C ARG A 8 -3.81 -21.99 12.92
N GLU A 9 -2.65 -22.17 12.29
CA GLU A 9 -1.37 -22.12 12.99
C GLU A 9 -1.06 -20.73 13.54
N MET A 10 -1.41 -19.66 12.82
CA MET A 10 -1.25 -18.28 13.31
C MET A 10 -2.13 -17.98 14.51
N LEU A 11 -3.36 -18.51 14.57
CA LEU A 11 -4.23 -18.39 15.74
C LEU A 11 -3.61 -19.11 16.95
N HIS A 12 -3.07 -20.32 16.77
CA HIS A 12 -2.34 -21.01 17.85
C HIS A 12 -1.08 -20.23 18.26
N TRP A 13 -0.38 -19.62 17.30
CA TRP A 13 0.78 -18.77 17.56
C TRP A 13 0.42 -17.57 18.44
N LEU A 14 -0.70 -16.89 18.16
CA LEU A 14 -1.20 -15.80 18.99
C LEU A 14 -1.54 -16.28 20.41
N VAL A 15 -2.14 -17.47 20.56
CA VAL A 15 -2.38 -18.06 21.90
C VAL A 15 -1.05 -18.29 22.64
N GLY A 16 -0.06 -18.89 21.98
CA GLY A 16 1.25 -19.15 22.57
C GLY A 16 2.03 -17.87 22.91
N LEU A 17 1.86 -16.80 22.14
CA LEU A 17 2.44 -15.48 22.42
C LEU A 17 2.05 -15.00 23.83
N ASN A 18 0.78 -15.15 24.20
CA ASN A 18 0.32 -14.81 25.54
C ASN A 18 0.83 -15.77 26.62
N GLN A 19 0.81 -17.09 26.35
CA GLN A 19 1.24 -18.10 27.33
C GLN A 19 2.73 -18.03 27.66
N TYR A 20 3.57 -17.65 26.68
CA TYR A 20 5.00 -17.48 26.88
C TYR A 20 5.40 -16.09 27.41
N GLY A 21 4.44 -15.18 27.64
CA GLY A 21 4.71 -13.86 28.20
C GLY A 21 5.31 -12.85 27.22
N TYR A 22 5.24 -13.11 25.90
CA TYR A 22 5.78 -12.20 24.88
C TYR A 22 5.00 -10.89 24.75
N VAL A 23 3.79 -10.80 25.31
CA VAL A 23 2.99 -9.56 25.32
C VAL A 23 3.74 -8.42 26.01
N GLU A 24 4.38 -8.68 27.16
CA GLU A 24 5.14 -7.65 27.88
C GLU A 24 6.42 -7.27 27.10
N ILE A 25 7.08 -8.21 26.44
CA ILE A 25 8.24 -7.92 25.57
C ILE A 25 7.84 -6.97 24.42
N ILE A 26 6.68 -7.21 23.80
CA ILE A 26 6.17 -6.35 22.74
C ILE A 26 5.78 -4.97 23.29
N LYS A 27 5.20 -4.92 24.49
CA LYS A 27 4.88 -3.66 25.16
C LYS A 27 6.13 -2.83 25.40
N GLU A 28 7.17 -3.38 25.99
CA GLU A 28 8.46 -2.71 26.22
C GLU A 28 9.08 -2.20 24.91
N LEU A 29 9.01 -3.00 23.84
CA LEU A 29 9.47 -2.56 22.52
C LEU A 29 8.66 -1.38 21.99
N VAL A 30 7.33 -1.40 22.14
CA VAL A 30 6.46 -0.29 21.70
C VAL A 30 6.72 0.96 22.55
N GLU A 31 6.98 0.84 23.85
CA GLU A 31 7.41 1.96 24.69
C GLU A 31 8.69 2.60 24.15
N GLY A 32 9.68 1.78 23.76
CA GLY A 32 10.89 2.26 23.10
C GLY A 32 10.62 2.98 21.77
N ILE A 33 9.78 2.41 20.91
CA ILE A 33 9.39 3.02 19.63
C ILE A 33 8.71 4.38 19.85
N LEU A 34 7.80 4.46 20.83
CA LEU A 34 7.10 5.71 21.16
C LEU A 34 8.05 6.77 21.70
N ALA A 35 8.98 6.38 22.59
CA ALA A 35 9.99 7.28 23.12
C ALA A 35 10.91 7.82 22.01
N ASP A 36 11.30 6.99 21.05
CA ASP A 36 12.13 7.39 19.91
C ASP A 36 11.38 8.36 18.98
N ILE A 37 10.11 8.09 18.67
CA ILE A 37 9.28 8.99 17.84
C ILE A 37 9.10 10.35 18.52
N ASN A 38 8.89 10.36 19.83
CA ASN A 38 8.60 11.56 20.58
C ASN A 38 9.86 12.32 21.03
N LYS A 39 11.06 11.80 20.76
CA LYS A 39 12.33 12.40 21.18
C LYS A 39 12.52 13.84 20.69
N ASP A 40 12.05 14.12 19.49
CA ASP A 40 12.16 15.44 18.85
C ASP A 40 10.86 16.27 18.99
N LEU A 41 9.84 15.74 19.67
CA LEU A 41 8.54 16.37 19.85
C LEU A 41 8.36 16.85 21.29
N SER A 42 7.72 18.01 21.50
CA SER A 42 7.34 18.48 22.85
C SER A 42 6.17 17.69 23.47
N GLN A 43 5.90 16.48 22.99
CA GLN A 43 4.79 15.62 23.40
C GLN A 43 5.19 14.70 24.57
N SER A 44 4.19 14.08 25.20
CA SER A 44 4.45 13.04 26.20
C SER A 44 5.21 11.87 25.53
N PRO A 45 6.31 11.37 26.12
CA PRO A 45 7.13 10.33 25.49
C PRO A 45 6.36 9.01 25.29
N ASP A 46 5.31 8.77 26.08
CA ASP A 46 4.67 7.45 26.20
C ASP A 46 3.42 7.28 25.33
N ALA A 47 3.07 8.28 24.52
CA ALA A 47 1.83 8.31 23.75
C ALA A 47 2.03 8.87 22.34
N LEU A 48 1.32 8.30 21.38
CA LEU A 48 1.22 8.77 20.00
C LEU A 48 -0.16 9.37 19.75
N GLU A 49 -0.23 10.64 19.36
CA GLU A 49 -1.49 11.28 18.99
C GLU A 49 -1.99 10.73 17.64
N VAL A 50 -3.25 10.30 17.60
CA VAL A 50 -3.85 9.62 16.44
C VAL A 50 -5.25 10.16 16.10
N THR A 51 -5.65 10.02 14.84
CA THR A 51 -6.87 10.64 14.27
C THR A 51 -8.20 10.05 14.74
N LYS A 52 -8.21 8.84 15.31
CA LYS A 52 -9.43 8.13 15.75
C LYS A 52 -9.26 7.66 17.20
N HIS A 53 -10.37 7.40 17.89
CA HIS A 53 -10.33 6.84 19.25
C HIS A 53 -9.53 5.53 19.35
N PRO A 54 -8.69 5.37 20.40
CA PRO A 54 -8.33 6.39 21.39
C PRO A 54 -7.47 7.49 20.76
N THR A 55 -7.69 8.77 21.11
CA THR A 55 -6.94 9.90 20.52
C THR A 55 -5.43 9.84 20.82
N ASN A 56 -5.04 9.08 21.84
CA ASN A 56 -3.65 8.79 22.20
C ASN A 56 -3.45 7.28 22.23
N LEU A 57 -2.58 6.77 21.37
CA LEU A 57 -2.17 5.38 21.34
C LEU A 57 -0.95 5.19 22.25
N THR A 58 -1.04 4.30 23.22
CA THR A 58 0.03 3.99 24.18
C THR A 58 0.44 2.53 24.03
N ALA A 59 1.61 2.17 24.55
CA ALA A 59 2.02 0.76 24.59
C ALA A 59 1.04 -0.13 25.36
N SER A 60 0.41 0.41 26.42
CA SER A 60 -0.63 -0.30 27.17
C SER A 60 -1.90 -0.54 26.36
N HIS A 61 -2.30 0.38 25.47
CA HIS A 61 -3.41 0.13 24.54
C HIS A 61 -3.07 -1.02 23.58
N VAL A 62 -1.85 -1.07 23.04
CA VAL A 62 -1.39 -2.14 22.15
C VAL A 62 -1.33 -3.47 22.89
N SER A 63 -0.71 -3.53 24.06
CA SER A 63 -0.57 -4.78 24.83
C SER A 63 -1.90 -5.32 25.33
N ASN A 64 -2.81 -4.46 25.81
CA ASN A 64 -4.15 -4.87 26.22
C ASN A 64 -4.96 -5.42 25.04
N THR A 65 -4.90 -4.75 23.88
CA THR A 65 -5.57 -5.22 22.66
C THR A 65 -4.95 -6.53 22.19
N LEU A 66 -3.63 -6.69 22.28
CA LEU A 66 -2.93 -7.93 21.95
C LEU A 66 -3.40 -9.08 22.86
N THR A 67 -3.49 -8.87 24.17
CA THR A 67 -4.05 -9.86 25.11
C THR A 67 -5.48 -10.24 24.73
N GLN A 68 -6.32 -9.26 24.38
CA GLN A 68 -7.67 -9.52 23.88
C GLN A 68 -7.67 -10.35 22.59
N VAL A 69 -6.77 -10.08 21.65
CA VAL A 69 -6.61 -10.86 20.42
C VAL A 69 -6.16 -12.29 20.71
N CYS A 70 -5.26 -12.51 21.66
CA CYS A 70 -4.84 -13.84 22.07
C CYS A 70 -6.01 -14.64 22.67
N LEU A 71 -6.83 -14.01 23.52
CA LEU A 71 -8.05 -14.61 24.07
C LEU A 71 -9.12 -14.87 22.99
N TYR A 72 -9.29 -13.92 22.07
CA TYR A 72 -10.17 -14.05 20.91
C TYR A 72 -9.73 -15.23 20.03
N SER A 73 -8.43 -15.37 19.77
CA SER A 73 -7.86 -16.48 18.98
C SER A 73 -8.14 -17.83 19.63
N ALA A 74 -7.95 -17.94 20.95
CA ALA A 74 -8.30 -19.14 21.70
C ALA A 74 -9.81 -19.44 21.64
N ASN A 75 -10.65 -18.41 21.72
CA ASN A 75 -12.11 -18.54 21.64
C ASN A 75 -12.55 -19.02 20.26
N VAL A 76 -11.99 -18.47 19.18
CA VAL A 76 -12.26 -18.87 17.79
C VAL A 76 -11.88 -20.33 17.58
N LEU A 77 -10.67 -20.73 17.96
CA LEU A 77 -10.20 -22.12 17.86
C LEU A 77 -11.09 -23.08 18.65
N TYR A 78 -11.48 -22.71 19.87
CA TYR A 78 -12.30 -23.55 20.71
C TYR A 78 -13.72 -23.70 20.16
N ARG A 79 -14.40 -22.60 19.86
CA ARG A 79 -15.81 -22.60 19.43
C ARG A 79 -15.98 -23.13 18.00
N LEU A 80 -14.96 -23.04 17.17
CA LEU A 80 -14.95 -23.71 15.86
C LEU A 80 -15.05 -25.24 15.99
N LYS A 81 -14.59 -25.82 17.11
CA LYS A 81 -14.64 -27.27 17.36
C LYS A 81 -15.81 -27.69 18.26
N TYR A 82 -16.13 -26.89 19.27
CA TYR A 82 -17.09 -27.22 20.32
C TYR A 82 -18.26 -26.23 20.34
N LYS A 83 -19.48 -26.74 20.15
CA LYS A 83 -20.73 -25.94 20.11
C LYS A 83 -21.13 -25.36 21.48
N ASP A 84 -20.98 -26.16 22.56
CA ASP A 84 -21.58 -25.89 23.87
C ASP A 84 -20.58 -25.33 24.88
N ASN A 85 -20.84 -24.12 25.37
CA ASN A 85 -20.06 -23.45 26.43
C ASN A 85 -20.56 -23.77 27.86
N SER A 86 -21.59 -24.61 28.03
CA SER A 86 -22.27 -24.77 29.32
C SER A 86 -21.45 -25.51 30.40
N LYS A 87 -20.32 -26.14 30.05
CA LYS A 87 -19.48 -26.92 30.98
C LYS A 87 -17.98 -26.58 30.97
N ALA A 88 -17.51 -25.70 30.10
CA ALA A 88 -16.08 -25.42 29.95
C ALA A 88 -15.65 -24.22 30.80
N VAL A 89 -15.20 -24.50 32.02
CA VAL A 89 -14.66 -23.49 32.95
C VAL A 89 -13.21 -23.09 32.59
N SER A 90 -12.55 -23.81 31.67
CA SER A 90 -11.17 -23.55 31.22
C SER A 90 -11.02 -23.59 29.71
N ILE A 91 -10.30 -22.62 29.15
CA ILE A 91 -9.80 -22.64 27.76
C ILE A 91 -9.03 -23.96 27.54
N PRO A 92 -9.20 -24.66 26.41
CA PRO A 92 -8.43 -25.87 26.12
C PRO A 92 -6.94 -25.61 26.16
N ASP A 93 -6.18 -26.60 26.61
CA ASP A 93 -4.73 -26.54 26.51
C ASP A 93 -4.28 -26.72 25.05
N PHE A 94 -3.75 -25.65 24.47
CA PHE A 94 -3.19 -25.62 23.12
C PHE A 94 -1.65 -25.80 23.12
N SER A 95 -1.04 -26.15 24.26
CA SER A 95 0.42 -26.25 24.45
C SER A 95 1.10 -27.12 23.40
N SER A 96 0.51 -28.26 23.08
CA SER A 96 1.03 -29.19 22.07
C SER A 96 1.04 -28.60 20.65
N GLU A 97 0.21 -27.61 20.35
CA GLU A 97 0.16 -26.97 19.03
C GLU A 97 1.11 -25.78 18.97
N TYR A 98 1.00 -24.83 19.90
CA TYR A 98 1.80 -23.61 19.84
C TYR A 98 3.28 -23.83 20.18
N SER A 99 3.63 -24.90 20.91
CA SER A 99 5.02 -25.28 21.19
C SER A 99 5.79 -25.79 19.98
N LYS A 100 5.10 -26.06 18.86
CA LYS A 100 5.72 -26.46 17.60
C LYS A 100 6.13 -25.26 16.75
N LEU A 101 5.68 -24.06 17.09
CA LEU A 101 5.79 -22.86 16.26
C LEU A 101 6.96 -21.96 16.70
N HIS A 102 7.58 -21.29 15.74
CA HIS A 102 8.71 -20.41 16.00
C HIS A 102 8.29 -19.02 16.46
N TYR A 103 8.91 -18.55 17.55
CA TYR A 103 8.90 -17.17 18.00
C TYR A 103 10.32 -16.63 17.90
N SER A 104 10.48 -15.45 17.30
CA SER A 104 11.79 -14.79 17.24
C SER A 104 12.28 -14.43 18.65
N ALA A 105 13.57 -14.62 18.91
CA ALA A 105 14.21 -14.13 20.13
C ALA A 105 14.51 -12.62 20.06
N ASP A 106 14.68 -12.09 18.85
CA ASP A 106 14.78 -10.65 18.60
C ASP A 106 13.38 -10.01 18.63
N SER A 107 13.22 -8.95 19.43
CA SER A 107 11.93 -8.30 19.71
C SER A 107 11.39 -7.57 18.47
N ALA A 108 12.24 -6.94 17.67
CA ALA A 108 11.83 -6.25 16.44
C ALA A 108 11.33 -7.26 15.38
N CYS A 109 12.04 -8.38 15.21
CA CYS A 109 11.61 -9.48 14.37
C CYS A 109 10.30 -10.11 14.89
N LEU A 110 10.13 -10.22 16.20
CA LEU A 110 8.88 -10.70 16.82
C LEU A 110 7.70 -9.77 16.51
N LEU A 111 7.90 -8.45 16.56
CA LEU A 111 6.88 -7.47 16.17
C LEU A 111 6.53 -7.58 14.68
N CYS A 112 7.52 -7.83 13.82
CA CYS A 112 7.28 -8.08 12.39
C CYS A 112 6.46 -9.35 12.16
N GLN A 113 6.77 -10.43 12.89
CA GLN A 113 5.98 -11.67 12.90
C GLN A 113 4.54 -11.40 13.34
N LEU A 114 4.35 -10.70 14.47
CA LEU A 114 3.03 -10.35 14.97
C LEU A 114 2.22 -9.56 13.95
N ARG A 115 2.80 -8.51 13.35
CA ARG A 115 2.13 -7.69 12.33
C ARG A 115 1.66 -8.53 11.16
N ASP A 116 2.52 -9.38 10.61
CA ASP A 116 2.19 -10.14 9.42
C ASP A 116 1.14 -11.23 9.71
N TYR A 117 1.24 -11.91 10.86
CA TYR A 117 0.26 -12.94 11.26
C TYR A 117 -1.08 -12.34 11.66
N ALA A 118 -1.09 -11.24 12.43
CA ALA A 118 -2.32 -10.53 12.77
C ALA A 118 -3.04 -10.04 11.51
N TYR A 119 -2.30 -9.49 10.55
CA TYR A 119 -2.85 -9.08 9.26
C TYR A 119 -3.47 -10.24 8.47
N ALA A 120 -2.74 -11.36 8.34
CA ALA A 120 -3.21 -12.53 7.59
C ALA A 120 -4.49 -13.12 8.23
N CYS A 121 -4.52 -13.24 9.55
CA CYS A 121 -5.72 -13.64 10.29
C CYS A 121 -6.85 -12.62 10.10
N CYS A 122 -6.57 -11.33 10.20
CA CYS A 122 -7.57 -10.27 10.05
C CYS A 122 -8.24 -10.34 8.67
N HIS A 123 -7.45 -10.43 7.60
CA HIS A 123 -7.97 -10.51 6.23
C HIS A 123 -8.89 -11.73 6.05
N GLN A 124 -8.46 -12.91 6.48
CA GLN A 124 -9.24 -14.12 6.27
C GLN A 124 -10.48 -14.24 7.15
N LEU A 125 -10.37 -13.87 8.44
CA LEU A 125 -11.49 -13.91 9.35
C LEU A 125 -12.52 -12.81 9.05
N ALA A 126 -12.10 -11.63 8.57
CA ALA A 126 -13.01 -10.60 8.12
C ALA A 126 -13.79 -11.03 6.87
N PHE A 127 -13.12 -11.67 5.90
CA PHE A 127 -13.79 -12.24 4.74
C PHE A 127 -14.81 -13.32 5.14
N LEU A 128 -14.39 -14.27 5.98
CA LEU A 128 -15.25 -15.33 6.49
C LEU A 128 -16.46 -14.78 7.23
N ARG A 129 -16.26 -13.77 8.09
CA ARG A 129 -17.33 -13.06 8.80
C ARG A 129 -18.30 -12.40 7.83
N SER A 130 -17.80 -11.68 6.82
CA SER A 130 -18.63 -11.02 5.81
C SER A 130 -19.48 -12.04 5.05
N GLN A 131 -18.90 -13.17 4.61
CA GLN A 131 -19.66 -14.23 3.92
C GLN A 131 -20.72 -14.88 4.83
N CYS A 132 -20.36 -15.21 6.07
CA CYS A 132 -21.29 -15.80 7.04
C CYS A 132 -22.39 -14.84 7.53
N SER A 133 -22.23 -13.53 7.31
CA SER A 133 -23.26 -12.53 7.63
C SER A 133 -24.41 -12.50 6.62
N ARG A 134 -24.21 -13.05 5.42
CA ARG A 134 -25.10 -12.93 4.27
C ARG A 134 -25.85 -14.24 4.00
N GLU A 135 -27.13 -14.11 3.64
CA GLU A 135 -27.98 -15.24 3.25
C GLU A 135 -27.54 -15.86 1.92
N GLN A 136 -27.92 -17.13 1.68
CA GLN A 136 -27.66 -17.81 0.41
C GLN A 136 -28.34 -17.11 -0.78
N SER A 137 -29.51 -16.47 -0.55
CA SER A 137 -30.22 -15.63 -1.52
C SER A 137 -29.37 -14.47 -2.04
N GLN A 138 -28.33 -14.09 -1.29
CA GLN A 138 -27.35 -13.05 -1.60
C GLN A 138 -25.98 -13.66 -1.90
N GLY A 139 -25.85 -14.98 -2.09
CA GLY A 139 -24.59 -15.69 -2.27
C GLY A 139 -23.64 -15.64 -1.07
N GLY A 140 -24.19 -15.48 0.15
CA GLY A 140 -23.45 -15.65 1.39
C GLY A 140 -23.51 -17.07 1.94
N TRP A 141 -22.87 -17.27 3.09
CA TRP A 141 -22.65 -18.58 3.73
C TRP A 141 -23.41 -18.74 5.05
N GLN A 142 -24.34 -17.85 5.38
CA GLN A 142 -25.05 -17.88 6.68
C GLN A 142 -25.67 -19.25 7.00
N ASP A 143 -26.29 -19.89 6.01
CA ASP A 143 -26.96 -21.19 6.16
C ASP A 143 -26.12 -22.35 5.58
N CYS A 144 -24.86 -22.11 5.19
CA CYS A 144 -23.99 -23.18 4.71
C CYS A 144 -23.52 -24.04 5.88
N ASP A 145 -23.61 -25.36 5.71
CA ASP A 145 -23.18 -26.33 6.72
C ASP A 145 -21.66 -26.47 6.77
N TYR A 146 -21.10 -26.70 7.95
CA TYR A 146 -19.73 -27.13 8.16
C TYR A 146 -19.67 -28.12 9.34
N GLY A 147 -18.67 -29.00 9.33
CA GLY A 147 -18.52 -30.06 10.33
C GLY A 147 -17.83 -31.30 9.78
N ARG A 148 -17.45 -32.20 10.68
CA ARG A 148 -16.74 -33.45 10.35
C ARG A 148 -17.58 -34.37 9.48
N ASP A 149 -18.86 -34.52 9.83
CA ASP A 149 -19.77 -35.49 9.22
C ASP A 149 -20.63 -34.89 8.10
N VAL A 150 -20.34 -33.65 7.68
CA VAL A 150 -21.01 -33.01 6.55
C VAL A 150 -20.63 -33.73 5.25
N LYS A 151 -21.64 -34.26 4.55
CA LYS A 151 -21.48 -35.00 3.28
C LYS A 151 -21.83 -34.16 2.07
N THR A 152 -22.61 -33.11 2.25
CA THR A 152 -23.01 -32.18 1.20
C THR A 152 -21.86 -31.21 0.91
N PRO A 153 -21.51 -30.97 -0.38
CA PRO A 153 -20.53 -29.95 -0.73
C PRO A 153 -20.96 -28.59 -0.20
N SER A 154 -20.10 -27.94 0.57
CA SER A 154 -20.36 -26.63 1.17
C SER A 154 -19.19 -25.71 0.91
N PRO A 155 -19.41 -24.50 0.34
CA PRO A 155 -18.33 -23.55 0.07
C PRO A 155 -17.65 -23.09 1.36
N LEU A 156 -18.40 -23.02 2.47
CA LEU A 156 -17.87 -22.70 3.79
C LEU A 156 -16.90 -23.79 4.28
N GLN A 157 -17.32 -25.06 4.20
CA GLN A 157 -16.48 -26.20 4.57
C GLN A 157 -15.21 -26.26 3.70
N ALA A 158 -15.35 -26.05 2.40
CA ALA A 158 -14.23 -26.05 1.45
C ALA A 158 -13.23 -24.93 1.76
N PHE A 159 -13.72 -23.72 2.10
CA PHE A 159 -12.88 -22.60 2.48
C PHE A 159 -12.14 -22.83 3.81
N LEU A 160 -12.81 -23.35 4.83
CA LEU A 160 -12.19 -23.64 6.13
C LEU A 160 -11.09 -24.71 6.04
N THR A 161 -11.31 -25.73 5.20
CA THR A 161 -10.42 -26.89 5.07
C THR A 161 -9.44 -26.81 3.89
N ASP A 162 -9.41 -25.67 3.18
CA ASP A 162 -8.63 -25.47 1.96
C ASP A 162 -8.80 -26.61 0.95
N ALA A 163 -10.06 -27.05 0.77
CA ALA A 163 -10.37 -28.18 -0.09
C ALA A 163 -10.08 -27.84 -1.57
N PRO A 164 -9.69 -28.83 -2.41
CA PRO A 164 -9.32 -28.57 -3.81
C PRO A 164 -10.45 -27.99 -4.68
N ASP A 165 -11.70 -28.17 -4.26
CA ASP A 165 -12.90 -27.63 -4.90
C ASP A 165 -13.27 -26.23 -4.41
N CYS A 166 -12.48 -25.64 -3.50
CA CYS A 166 -12.64 -24.26 -3.08
C CYS A 166 -12.42 -23.31 -4.27
N LYS A 167 -13.42 -22.46 -4.56
CA LYS A 167 -13.37 -21.46 -5.64
C LYS A 167 -12.41 -20.29 -5.35
N PHE A 168 -11.94 -20.15 -4.10
CA PHE A 168 -11.10 -19.04 -3.67
C PHE A 168 -9.64 -19.47 -3.64
N GLU A 169 -8.81 -18.75 -4.36
CA GLU A 169 -7.38 -19.02 -4.42
C GLU A 169 -6.70 -18.61 -3.10
N THR A 170 -6.21 -19.61 -2.36
CA THR A 170 -5.46 -19.42 -1.11
C THR A 170 -4.11 -20.15 -1.18
N HIS A 171 -3.09 -19.56 -0.57
CA HIS A 171 -1.74 -20.12 -0.55
C HIS A 171 -1.23 -20.29 0.89
N PRO A 172 -0.24 -21.17 1.13
CA PRO A 172 0.51 -21.17 2.37
C PRO A 172 1.12 -19.78 2.60
N PHE A 173 1.22 -19.35 3.85
CA PHE A 173 1.88 -18.10 4.19
C PHE A 173 3.40 -18.24 3.98
N ASP A 174 3.96 -17.23 3.30
CA ASP A 174 5.40 -17.06 3.13
C ASP A 174 5.78 -15.64 3.60
N PRO A 175 6.62 -15.49 4.65
CA PRO A 175 7.12 -14.19 5.09
C PRO A 175 7.85 -13.41 4.00
N CYS A 176 8.49 -14.10 3.05
CA CYS A 176 9.32 -13.54 1.99
C CYS A 176 8.49 -13.08 0.78
N ASP A 177 7.30 -13.66 0.57
CA ASP A 177 6.41 -13.25 -0.51
C ASP A 177 5.48 -12.12 -0.05
N ILE A 178 5.85 -10.89 -0.39
CA ILE A 178 5.13 -9.68 -0.03
C ILE A 178 3.73 -9.62 -0.68
N CYS A 179 3.57 -10.20 -1.86
CA CYS A 179 2.32 -10.18 -2.63
C CYS A 179 1.30 -11.19 -2.08
N LEU A 180 1.78 -12.27 -1.49
CA LEU A 180 0.99 -13.37 -0.93
C LEU A 180 0.89 -13.31 0.61
N LYS A 181 0.85 -12.10 1.18
CA LYS A 181 0.56 -11.92 2.62
C LYS A 181 -0.94 -11.83 2.94
N SER A 182 -1.77 -11.59 1.93
CA SER A 182 -3.24 -11.71 1.99
C SER A 182 -3.64 -13.10 1.49
N ARG A 183 -4.89 -13.55 1.69
CA ARG A 183 -5.39 -14.83 1.12
C ARG A 183 -4.63 -16.11 1.57
N VAL A 184 -4.21 -16.14 2.83
CA VAL A 184 -3.52 -17.29 3.44
C VAL A 184 -4.46 -18.46 3.71
N LYS A 185 -4.05 -19.69 3.41
CA LYS A 185 -4.81 -20.91 3.72
C LYS A 185 -5.35 -20.96 5.15
N MET A 186 -6.60 -21.39 5.31
CA MET A 186 -7.26 -21.46 6.61
C MET A 186 -6.65 -22.55 7.51
N GLY A 187 -6.37 -23.72 6.96
CA GLY A 187 -5.59 -24.80 7.56
C GLY A 187 -6.34 -25.71 8.52
N PHE A 188 -7.67 -25.61 8.62
CA PHE A 188 -8.46 -26.47 9.52
C PHE A 188 -8.63 -27.87 8.92
N THR A 189 -8.59 -28.89 9.76
CA THR A 189 -8.91 -30.26 9.34
C THR A 189 -10.30 -30.66 9.82
N LYS A 190 -10.83 -31.80 9.35
CA LYS A 190 -12.14 -32.30 9.79
C LYS A 190 -12.18 -32.63 11.29
N GLU A 191 -11.03 -32.86 11.90
CA GLU A 191 -10.85 -33.13 13.32
C GLU A 191 -10.96 -31.86 14.18
N ASP A 192 -10.69 -30.70 13.59
CA ASP A 192 -10.80 -29.38 14.22
C ASP A 192 -12.23 -28.81 14.19
N LEU A 193 -13.15 -29.47 13.46
CA LEU A 193 -14.53 -29.05 13.28
C LEU A 193 -15.48 -29.87 14.18
N PRO A 194 -16.71 -29.39 14.45
CA PRO A 194 -17.69 -30.12 15.26
C PRO A 194 -18.03 -31.47 14.62
N THR A 195 -18.37 -32.45 15.46
CA THR A 195 -18.81 -33.77 14.99
C THR A 195 -20.10 -33.65 14.18
N HIS A 196 -21.09 -32.96 14.74
CA HIS A 196 -22.34 -32.63 14.05
C HIS A 196 -22.17 -31.40 13.15
N HIS A 197 -23.09 -31.23 12.19
CA HIS A 197 -23.10 -30.04 11.35
C HIS A 197 -23.52 -28.81 12.14
N GLU A 198 -22.83 -27.70 11.91
CA GLU A 198 -23.21 -26.34 12.31
C GLU A 198 -23.32 -25.47 11.06
N THR A 199 -23.91 -24.28 11.18
CA THR A 199 -24.11 -23.36 10.05
C THR A 199 -23.19 -22.14 10.14
N GLY A 200 -22.98 -21.44 9.02
CA GLY A 200 -22.19 -20.20 8.99
C GLY A 200 -22.67 -19.13 9.98
N LYS A 201 -23.96 -19.13 10.36
CA LYS A 201 -24.50 -18.28 11.44
C LYS A 201 -23.80 -18.52 12.78
N HIS A 202 -23.39 -19.76 13.07
CA HIS A 202 -22.59 -20.06 14.25
C HIS A 202 -21.20 -19.42 14.15
N ILE A 203 -20.54 -19.51 13.00
CA ILE A 203 -19.24 -18.85 12.73
C ILE A 203 -19.37 -17.33 12.85
N LEU A 204 -20.43 -16.73 12.33
CA LEU A 204 -20.70 -15.31 12.52
C LEU A 204 -20.76 -14.95 14.01
N THR A 205 -21.39 -15.79 14.83
CA THR A 205 -21.47 -15.61 16.29
C THR A 205 -20.13 -15.84 17.01
N ILE A 206 -19.24 -16.65 16.43
CA ILE A 206 -17.88 -16.83 16.92
C ILE A 206 -17.02 -15.60 16.61
N LEU A 207 -17.12 -15.09 15.39
CA LEU A 207 -16.30 -13.98 14.91
C LEU A 207 -16.80 -12.61 15.35
N THR A 208 -18.07 -12.50 15.75
CA THR A 208 -18.66 -11.26 16.27
C THR A 208 -18.31 -11.11 17.76
N PRO A 209 -17.72 -9.97 18.18
CA PRO A 209 -17.42 -9.73 19.59
C PRO A 209 -18.69 -9.74 20.47
N SER A 210 -18.71 -10.55 21.52
CA SER A 210 -19.88 -10.73 22.40
C SER A 210 -20.31 -9.49 23.18
N CYS A 211 -19.45 -8.46 23.30
CA CYS A 211 -19.67 -7.30 24.17
C CYS A 211 -19.90 -5.97 23.42
N GLY A 212 -20.30 -6.00 22.15
CA GLY A 212 -20.70 -4.79 21.41
C GLY A 212 -19.55 -3.79 21.10
N GLY A 213 -18.29 -4.24 21.14
CA GLY A 213 -17.11 -3.45 20.80
C GLY A 213 -16.64 -3.66 19.36
N GLU A 214 -15.62 -2.87 18.94
CA GLU A 214 -14.91 -3.12 17.68
C GLU A 214 -14.16 -4.47 17.73
N ASP A 215 -13.95 -5.07 16.56
CA ASP A 215 -13.22 -6.34 16.43
C ASP A 215 -11.78 -6.16 16.95
N PRO A 216 -11.34 -6.94 17.97
CA PRO A 216 -10.03 -6.74 18.58
C PRO A 216 -8.89 -7.02 17.61
N LEU A 217 -9.05 -7.97 16.70
CA LEU A 217 -8.03 -8.32 15.71
C LEU A 217 -7.88 -7.22 14.65
N LEU A 218 -9.02 -6.66 14.20
CA LEU A 218 -9.02 -5.51 13.31
C LEU A 218 -8.42 -4.26 13.97
N THR A 219 -8.76 -4.02 15.24
CA THR A 219 -8.22 -2.91 16.04
C THR A 219 -6.71 -3.04 16.21
N LEU A 220 -6.21 -4.21 16.60
CA LEU A 220 -4.78 -4.49 16.70
C LEU A 220 -4.07 -4.29 15.35
N THR A 221 -4.66 -4.80 14.26
CA THR A 221 -4.09 -4.65 12.92
C THR A 221 -3.97 -3.17 12.53
N SER A 222 -4.95 -2.34 12.88
CA SER A 222 -4.91 -0.89 12.67
C SER A 222 -3.78 -0.22 13.46
N TYR A 223 -3.60 -0.60 14.75
CA TYR A 223 -2.49 -0.11 15.57
C TYR A 223 -1.12 -0.50 15.00
N LEU A 224 -0.96 -1.78 14.64
CA LEU A 224 0.30 -2.30 14.10
C LEU A 224 0.61 -1.70 12.74
N ASN A 225 -0.39 -1.51 11.86
CA ASN A 225 -0.19 -0.86 10.56
C ASN A 225 0.26 0.60 10.71
N CYS A 226 -0.32 1.33 11.66
CA CYS A 226 0.08 2.71 11.98
C CYS A 226 1.53 2.75 12.52
N LEU A 227 1.84 1.97 13.56
CA LEU A 227 3.16 1.96 14.21
C LEU A 227 4.28 1.48 13.28
N THR A 228 4.01 0.46 12.46
CA THR A 228 5.02 -0.12 11.56
C THR A 228 5.02 0.50 10.16
N GLN A 229 4.15 1.49 9.91
CA GLN A 229 3.98 2.14 8.62
C GLN A 229 3.87 1.12 7.48
N ARG A 230 2.98 0.14 7.63
CA ARG A 230 2.79 -0.91 6.62
C ARG A 230 2.11 -0.33 5.39
N THR A 231 2.84 -0.27 4.28
CA THR A 231 2.30 0.19 3.00
C THR A 231 1.07 -0.63 2.56
N PRO A 232 0.00 0.00 2.04
CA PRO A 232 -1.11 -0.71 1.40
C PRO A 232 -0.65 -1.36 0.09
N ARG A 233 -1.11 -2.58 -0.18
CA ARG A 233 -0.59 -3.43 -1.27
C ARG A 233 -1.68 -4.00 -2.17
N THR A 234 -2.83 -4.34 -1.61
CA THR A 234 -3.97 -4.86 -2.38
C THR A 234 -4.88 -3.73 -2.86
N THR A 235 -5.67 -3.96 -3.91
CA THR A 235 -6.62 -2.96 -4.44
C THR A 235 -7.54 -2.42 -3.33
N GLY A 236 -8.12 -3.32 -2.51
CA GLY A 236 -8.94 -2.93 -1.36
C GLY A 236 -8.20 -2.05 -0.35
N GLU A 237 -6.93 -2.32 -0.05
CA GLU A 237 -6.13 -1.50 0.88
C GLU A 237 -5.78 -0.13 0.29
N LEU A 238 -5.43 -0.05 -1.00
CA LEU A 238 -5.16 1.21 -1.69
C LEU A 238 -6.39 2.12 -1.67
N VAL A 239 -7.56 1.55 -2.01
CA VAL A 239 -8.85 2.24 -1.95
C VAL A 239 -9.17 2.68 -0.52
N SER A 240 -8.91 1.82 0.48
CA SER A 240 -9.12 2.15 1.90
C SER A 240 -8.23 3.29 2.36
N PHE A 241 -6.96 3.29 1.96
CA PHE A 241 -5.99 4.34 2.30
C PHE A 241 -6.42 5.69 1.73
N PHE A 242 -6.65 5.81 0.42
CA PHE A 242 -7.02 7.10 -0.18
C PHE A 242 -8.38 7.61 0.31
N HIS A 243 -9.32 6.71 0.57
CA HIS A 243 -10.61 7.09 1.14
C HIS A 243 -10.48 7.58 2.60
N HIS A 244 -9.74 6.87 3.45
CA HIS A 244 -9.51 7.30 4.82
C HIS A 244 -8.62 8.54 4.93
N LEU A 245 -7.61 8.69 4.06
CA LEU A 245 -6.74 9.85 4.00
C LEU A 245 -7.53 11.11 3.63
N GLY A 246 -8.39 11.04 2.61
CA GLY A 246 -9.29 12.15 2.27
C GLY A 246 -10.23 12.54 3.42
N ASN A 247 -10.63 11.58 4.27
CA ASN A 247 -11.38 11.87 5.49
C ASN A 247 -10.53 12.48 6.61
N SER A 248 -9.27 12.09 6.72
CA SER A 248 -8.42 12.41 7.87
C SER A 248 -7.68 13.74 7.74
N ILE A 249 -7.55 14.29 6.52
CA ILE A 249 -6.88 15.58 6.26
C ILE A 249 -7.72 16.78 6.73
N TYR A 250 -9.04 16.65 6.80
CA TYR A 250 -9.95 17.78 7.05
C TYR A 250 -10.69 17.68 8.39
N LYS A 251 -10.95 18.83 9.00
CA LYS A 251 -11.92 19.04 10.10
C LYS A 251 -13.20 19.66 9.51
N PRO A 252 -14.26 19.98 10.28
CA PRO A 252 -15.40 20.73 9.74
C PRO A 252 -14.89 21.94 8.94
N HIS A 253 -15.21 21.95 7.65
CA HIS A 253 -14.69 22.89 6.66
C HIS A 253 -14.75 24.33 7.21
N PRO A 254 -13.68 25.16 7.08
CA PRO A 254 -12.51 25.04 6.19
C PRO A 254 -11.21 24.57 6.88
N ASN A 255 -11.27 24.03 8.11
CA ASN A 255 -10.05 23.79 8.88
C ASN A 255 -9.37 22.46 8.51
N LEU A 256 -8.04 22.46 8.44
CA LEU A 256 -7.26 21.22 8.34
C LEU A 256 -7.22 20.49 9.68
N SER A 257 -7.13 19.17 9.62
CA SER A 257 -6.77 18.36 10.78
C SER A 257 -5.30 18.57 11.14
N GLN A 258 -4.86 18.00 12.26
CA GLN A 258 -3.45 18.02 12.63
C GLN A 258 -2.59 17.31 11.57
N LEU A 259 -3.10 16.20 11.02
CA LEU A 259 -2.44 15.49 9.92
C LEU A 259 -2.42 16.33 8.64
N GLY A 260 -3.54 16.95 8.26
CA GLY A 260 -3.59 17.83 7.09
C GLY A 260 -2.63 19.00 7.20
N SER A 261 -2.53 19.58 8.40
CA SER A 261 -1.58 20.66 8.70
C SER A 261 -0.13 20.18 8.60
N ALA A 262 0.19 19.00 9.13
CA ALA A 262 1.52 18.40 9.05
C ALA A 262 1.94 18.05 7.61
N LEU A 263 1.00 17.65 6.75
CA LEU A 263 1.26 17.40 5.32
C LEU A 263 1.45 18.69 4.50
N SER A 264 0.97 19.82 5.02
CA SER A 264 1.01 21.14 4.38
C SER A 264 2.13 22.04 4.90
N SER A 265 2.71 21.70 6.05
CA SER A 265 3.83 22.41 6.65
C SER A 265 5.14 22.06 5.93
N GLN A 266 6.01 23.06 5.80
CA GLN A 266 7.38 22.87 5.37
C GLN A 266 8.16 22.10 6.44
N HIS A 267 9.02 21.18 6.02
CA HIS A 267 9.91 20.51 6.95
C HIS A 267 11.15 21.36 7.26
N ASP A 268 11.63 21.24 8.50
CA ASP A 268 12.89 21.82 8.90
C ASP A 268 14.00 21.24 8.01
N ASP A 269 14.89 22.09 7.52
CA ASP A 269 15.98 21.78 6.56
C ASP A 269 15.59 21.48 5.10
N CYS A 270 14.30 21.48 4.74
CA CYS A 270 13.88 21.36 3.33
C CYS A 270 13.60 22.74 2.70
N PRO A 271 13.88 22.94 1.40
CA PRO A 271 13.67 24.21 0.68
C PRO A 271 12.19 24.58 0.45
N GLY A 272 11.24 23.92 1.14
CA GLY A 272 9.81 24.22 1.09
C GLY A 272 9.08 23.65 -0.13
N TRP A 273 9.70 22.72 -0.85
CA TRP A 273 9.14 22.02 -2.01
C TRP A 273 8.46 20.70 -1.65
N ASP A 274 8.63 20.25 -0.41
CA ASP A 274 8.27 18.96 0.17
C ASP A 274 6.90 18.96 0.88
N ARG A 275 6.05 19.94 0.58
CA ARG A 275 4.73 20.12 1.21
C ARG A 275 3.61 20.09 0.19
N LEU A 276 2.47 19.54 0.59
CA LEU A 276 1.26 19.57 -0.23
C LEU A 276 0.69 20.99 -0.27
N GLY A 277 0.44 21.50 -1.47
CA GLY A 277 -0.30 22.74 -1.68
C GLY A 277 -1.81 22.53 -1.50
N GLU A 278 -2.55 23.63 -1.48
CA GLU A 278 -4.01 23.59 -1.36
C GLU A 278 -4.67 22.78 -2.50
N GLU A 279 -4.15 22.87 -3.73
CA GLU A 279 -4.63 22.08 -4.87
C GLU A 279 -4.37 20.58 -4.68
N ASP A 280 -3.23 20.21 -4.10
CA ASP A 280 -2.85 18.82 -3.85
C ASP A 280 -3.77 18.18 -2.80
N LEU A 281 -4.07 18.91 -1.72
CA LEU A 281 -4.99 18.47 -0.66
C LEU A 281 -6.42 18.32 -1.20
N ARG A 282 -6.89 19.28 -1.99
CA ARG A 282 -8.20 19.22 -2.66
C ARG A 282 -8.28 18.03 -3.60
N ALA A 283 -7.23 17.70 -4.34
CA ALA A 283 -7.23 16.52 -5.20
C ALA A 283 -7.39 15.20 -4.41
N ILE A 284 -6.76 15.10 -3.23
CA ILE A 284 -6.94 13.95 -2.32
C ILE A 284 -8.38 13.91 -1.78
N GLU A 285 -8.94 15.06 -1.42
CA GLU A 285 -10.33 15.18 -0.97
C GLU A 285 -11.33 14.78 -2.05
N ASP A 286 -11.13 15.27 -3.27
CA ASP A 286 -11.99 15.03 -4.42
C ASP A 286 -11.96 13.55 -4.84
N ALA A 287 -10.77 12.92 -4.79
CA ALA A 287 -10.63 11.49 -5.07
C ALA A 287 -11.48 10.62 -4.13
N ARG A 288 -11.55 10.99 -2.83
CA ARG A 288 -12.49 10.41 -1.87
C ARG A 288 -13.93 10.80 -2.23
N GLY A 289 -14.20 12.11 -2.32
CA GLY A 289 -15.47 12.76 -2.61
C GLY A 289 -15.68 13.99 -1.74
N SER A 290 -15.82 15.17 -2.38
CA SER A 290 -15.67 16.53 -1.82
C SER A 290 -16.73 17.00 -0.80
N ALA A 291 -17.66 16.14 -0.38
CA ALA A 291 -18.70 16.52 0.60
C ALA A 291 -18.47 15.77 1.93
N PRO A 292 -18.50 16.47 3.07
CA PRO A 292 -18.33 15.85 4.37
C PRO A 292 -19.46 14.85 4.65
N PRO A 293 -19.19 13.80 5.43
CA PRO A 293 -20.16 12.74 5.72
C PRO A 293 -21.45 13.23 6.43
N THR A 294 -21.46 14.46 6.94
CA THR A 294 -22.56 15.11 7.67
C THR A 294 -23.43 16.05 6.83
N SER A 295 -23.17 16.19 5.53
CA SER A 295 -23.95 17.06 4.64
C SER A 295 -25.28 16.43 4.18
N ASN A 296 -26.27 17.28 3.87
CA ASN A 296 -27.71 16.97 3.73
C ASN A 296 -28.08 15.75 2.85
N PRO A 297 -29.27 15.15 3.07
CA PRO A 297 -29.69 13.85 2.53
C PRO A 297 -30.04 13.80 1.02
N ASP A 298 -30.01 14.91 0.29
CA ASP A 298 -30.55 14.99 -1.09
C ASP A 298 -29.52 14.71 -2.21
N HIS A 299 -28.43 13.99 -1.89
CA HIS A 299 -27.23 13.88 -2.74
C HIS A 299 -27.04 12.54 -3.46
N ASP A 300 -28.10 11.94 -4.01
CA ASP A 300 -27.98 10.93 -5.08
C ASP A 300 -27.14 11.42 -6.30
N LYS A 301 -26.76 12.72 -6.32
CA LYS A 301 -25.96 13.39 -7.34
C LYS A 301 -24.59 13.93 -6.86
N GLY A 302 -24.19 13.73 -5.60
CA GLY A 302 -23.10 14.50 -4.97
C GLY A 302 -21.66 14.03 -5.24
N HIS A 303 -21.45 12.80 -5.72
CA HIS A 303 -20.12 12.21 -5.86
C HIS A 303 -19.93 11.38 -7.15
N PRO A 304 -20.24 11.92 -8.34
CA PRO A 304 -20.00 11.17 -9.56
C PRO A 304 -18.51 10.82 -9.67
N ASN A 305 -18.21 9.54 -9.86
CA ASN A 305 -16.90 9.05 -10.27
C ASN A 305 -15.79 9.16 -9.20
N THR A 306 -16.15 9.18 -7.91
CA THR A 306 -15.18 9.17 -6.80
C THR A 306 -15.12 7.82 -6.09
N LEU A 307 -14.15 7.60 -5.21
CA LEU A 307 -14.05 6.37 -4.40
C LEU A 307 -15.29 6.15 -3.51
N SER A 308 -15.92 7.21 -3.02
CA SER A 308 -17.20 7.13 -2.31
C SER A 308 -18.36 6.59 -3.15
N THR A 309 -18.28 6.59 -4.49
CA THR A 309 -19.28 5.88 -5.32
C THR A 309 -19.22 4.36 -5.10
N LEU A 310 -18.04 3.82 -4.79
CA LEU A 310 -17.82 2.40 -4.53
C LEU A 310 -18.07 2.04 -3.06
N LEU A 311 -17.53 2.86 -2.15
CA LEU A 311 -17.51 2.60 -0.71
C LEU A 311 -18.66 3.23 0.08
N GLY A 312 -19.42 4.14 -0.53
CA GLY A 312 -20.36 5.01 0.17
C GLY A 312 -19.69 6.19 0.88
N CYS A 313 -20.51 7.11 1.40
CA CYS A 313 -20.06 8.27 2.20
C CYS A 313 -20.02 7.98 3.70
N GLY A 314 -20.42 6.78 4.11
CA GLY A 314 -20.46 6.31 5.49
C GLY A 314 -21.23 5.00 5.58
N ILE A 315 -21.01 4.23 6.65
CA ILE A 315 -21.65 2.92 6.86
C ILE A 315 -23.19 3.09 7.05
N ASP A 316 -23.60 4.21 7.65
CA ASP A 316 -25.01 4.47 8.00
C ASP A 316 -25.71 5.46 7.06
N ASN A 317 -25.04 5.92 6.00
CA ASN A 317 -25.62 6.92 5.10
C ASN A 317 -26.55 6.25 4.07
N ALA A 318 -27.84 6.20 4.40
CA ALA A 318 -28.88 5.61 3.55
C ALA A 318 -28.94 6.20 2.12
N ASN A 319 -28.47 7.43 1.93
CA ASN A 319 -28.50 8.14 0.64
C ASN A 319 -27.24 7.93 -0.21
N CYS A 320 -26.21 7.23 0.30
CA CYS A 320 -25.03 6.85 -0.46
C CYS A 320 -24.54 5.45 -0.04
N PRO A 321 -25.27 4.40 -0.43
CA PRO A 321 -25.00 3.05 0.04
C PRO A 321 -23.72 2.46 -0.61
N PRO A 322 -22.91 1.71 0.16
CA PRO A 322 -21.72 1.04 -0.35
C PRO A 322 -22.10 -0.01 -1.43
N ARG A 323 -21.30 -0.08 -2.49
CA ARG A 323 -21.43 -1.09 -3.56
C ARG A 323 -20.42 -2.22 -3.39
N LEU A 324 -19.27 -1.92 -2.80
CA LEU A 324 -18.19 -2.84 -2.45
C LEU A 324 -17.63 -2.45 -1.08
N SER A 325 -17.15 -3.44 -0.32
CA SER A 325 -16.51 -3.24 0.97
C SER A 325 -15.12 -3.89 0.97
N PRO A 326 -14.03 -3.14 1.16
CA PRO A 326 -12.69 -3.70 1.32
C PRO A 326 -12.65 -4.58 2.57
N ILE A 327 -12.07 -5.78 2.44
CA ILE A 327 -12.01 -6.77 3.53
C ILE A 327 -11.35 -6.20 4.78
N THR A 328 -10.27 -5.42 4.60
CA THR A 328 -9.48 -4.83 5.69
C THR A 328 -9.64 -3.30 5.75
N TYR A 329 -10.82 -2.78 5.38
CA TYR A 329 -11.08 -1.33 5.29
C TYR A 329 -10.59 -0.55 6.53
N ARG A 330 -11.01 -0.97 7.73
CA ARG A 330 -10.66 -0.28 8.99
C ARG A 330 -9.19 -0.47 9.43
N ALA A 331 -8.46 -1.41 8.83
CA ALA A 331 -7.05 -1.63 9.15
C ALA A 331 -6.15 -0.46 8.68
N TYR A 332 -6.68 0.41 7.82
CA TYR A 332 -6.04 1.62 7.30
C TYR A 332 -6.77 2.91 7.73
N ALA A 333 -7.52 2.86 8.84
CA ALA A 333 -8.31 3.99 9.33
C ALA A 333 -7.60 4.89 10.35
N LEU A 334 -6.42 4.48 10.85
CA LEU A 334 -5.71 5.17 11.93
C LEU A 334 -4.44 5.84 11.41
N TYR A 335 -4.28 7.14 11.71
CA TYR A 335 -3.15 7.95 11.29
C TYR A 335 -2.60 8.75 12.47
N SER A 336 -1.29 9.05 12.42
CA SER A 336 -0.65 10.00 13.33
C SER A 336 0.08 11.10 12.54
N SER A 337 0.00 12.35 12.98
CA SER A 337 0.77 13.44 12.35
C SER A 337 2.28 13.22 12.42
N SER A 338 2.77 12.45 13.40
CA SER A 338 4.20 12.11 13.53
C SER A 338 4.73 11.30 12.35
N PHE A 339 3.85 10.65 11.57
CA PHE A 339 4.22 9.88 10.38
C PHE A 339 3.81 10.55 9.07
N ALA A 340 3.55 11.87 9.08
CA ALA A 340 3.10 12.62 7.90
C ALA A 340 3.99 12.37 6.67
N HIS A 341 5.31 12.25 6.84
CA HIS A 341 6.23 12.00 5.73
C HIS A 341 6.04 10.62 5.06
N ALA A 342 5.74 9.58 5.85
CA ALA A 342 5.44 8.26 5.31
C ALA A 342 4.15 8.31 4.48
N TYR A 343 3.11 8.96 5.02
CA TYR A 343 1.84 9.13 4.32
C TYR A 343 1.94 10.03 3.10
N LEU A 344 2.77 11.07 3.13
CA LEU A 344 3.09 11.92 1.98
C LEU A 344 3.70 11.09 0.86
N SER A 345 4.72 10.27 1.18
CA SER A 345 5.33 9.36 0.21
C SER A 345 4.29 8.43 -0.42
N TRP A 346 3.37 7.88 0.39
CA TRP A 346 2.30 7.02 -0.12
C TRP A 346 1.30 7.78 -0.98
N ALA A 347 0.86 8.95 -0.55
CA ALA A 347 -0.07 9.80 -1.29
C ALA A 347 0.48 10.19 -2.66
N VAL A 348 1.81 10.34 -2.77
CA VAL A 348 2.50 10.73 -4.00
C VAL A 348 2.75 9.54 -4.94
N TYR A 349 3.21 8.39 -4.43
CA TYR A 349 3.65 7.26 -5.27
C TYR A 349 2.58 6.18 -5.52
N LEU A 350 1.52 6.13 -4.72
CA LEU A 350 0.46 5.14 -4.86
C LEU A 350 -0.74 5.51 -5.76
N PRO A 351 -0.98 6.75 -6.22
CA PRO A 351 -2.10 7.03 -7.12
C PRO A 351 -2.09 6.21 -8.41
N ASP A 352 -0.94 6.09 -9.09
CA ASP A 352 -0.80 5.24 -10.27
C ASP A 352 -1.10 3.77 -9.96
N ARG A 353 -0.66 3.29 -8.79
CA ARG A 353 -0.94 1.92 -8.35
C ARG A 353 -2.40 1.70 -8.02
N LEU A 354 -3.05 2.67 -7.38
CA LEU A 354 -4.49 2.67 -7.17
C LEU A 354 -5.19 2.54 -8.52
N TRP A 355 -4.81 3.39 -9.47
CA TRP A 355 -5.36 3.42 -10.82
C TRP A 355 -5.23 2.09 -11.56
N ASP A 356 -3.99 1.59 -11.70
CA ASP A 356 -3.68 0.31 -12.33
C ASP A 356 -4.48 -0.83 -11.69
N SER A 357 -4.58 -0.84 -10.36
CA SER A 357 -5.25 -1.89 -9.61
C SER A 357 -6.78 -1.87 -9.78
N LEU A 358 -7.38 -0.69 -9.98
CA LEU A 358 -8.81 -0.52 -10.27
C LEU A 358 -9.13 -0.88 -11.72
N ILE A 359 -8.27 -0.50 -12.68
CA ILE A 359 -8.36 -0.96 -14.07
C ILE A 359 -8.30 -2.48 -14.10
N LYS A 360 -7.35 -3.08 -13.39
CA LYS A 360 -7.21 -4.54 -13.38
C LYS A 360 -8.47 -5.23 -12.86
N LEU A 361 -9.04 -4.74 -11.76
CA LEU A 361 -10.33 -5.22 -11.25
C LEU A 361 -11.46 -5.04 -12.27
N HIS A 362 -11.51 -3.91 -12.99
CA HIS A 362 -12.50 -3.66 -14.03
C HIS A 362 -12.39 -4.68 -15.17
N CYS A 363 -11.19 -4.84 -15.73
CA CYS A 363 -10.94 -5.80 -16.81
C CYS A 363 -11.23 -7.23 -16.38
N ASP A 364 -10.80 -7.65 -15.19
CA ASP A 364 -11.02 -9.01 -14.70
C ASP A 364 -12.53 -9.30 -14.52
N LEU A 365 -13.32 -8.30 -14.08
CA LEU A 365 -14.78 -8.43 -14.00
C LEU A 365 -15.45 -8.43 -15.38
N GLU A 366 -14.97 -7.64 -16.34
CA GLU A 366 -15.46 -7.59 -17.72
C GLU A 366 -15.19 -8.91 -18.46
N ASP A 367 -13.94 -9.39 -18.43
CA ASP A 367 -13.47 -10.62 -19.08
C ASP A 367 -14.15 -11.88 -18.53
N SER A 368 -14.58 -11.86 -17.28
CA SER A 368 -15.20 -13.02 -16.60
C SER A 368 -16.58 -13.45 -17.12
N GLN A 369 -17.01 -12.94 -18.29
CA GLN A 369 -18.26 -13.23 -18.99
C GLN A 369 -19.52 -12.72 -18.27
N CYS A 370 -19.50 -11.44 -17.90
CA CYS A 370 -20.72 -10.65 -17.83
C CYS A 370 -21.26 -10.29 -19.24
N HIS A 371 -20.93 -11.07 -20.28
CA HIS A 371 -21.27 -10.77 -21.68
C HIS A 371 -22.49 -11.53 -22.20
N ASP A 372 -22.82 -12.72 -21.69
CA ASP A 372 -24.05 -13.42 -22.05
C ASP A 372 -25.25 -12.56 -21.63
N SER A 373 -26.24 -12.41 -22.51
CA SER A 373 -27.45 -11.61 -22.22
C SER A 373 -28.15 -12.04 -20.94
N ASP A 374 -28.04 -13.32 -20.57
CA ASP A 374 -28.58 -13.91 -19.35
C ASP A 374 -27.67 -13.70 -18.11
N SER A 375 -26.37 -13.43 -18.27
CA SER A 375 -25.45 -13.13 -17.15
C SER A 375 -25.39 -11.65 -16.82
N LYS A 376 -25.70 -10.78 -17.79
CA LYS A 376 -25.79 -9.32 -17.60
C LYS A 376 -26.90 -8.85 -16.67
N SER A 377 -27.93 -9.68 -16.44
CA SER A 377 -29.08 -9.42 -15.57
C SER A 377 -28.97 -10.12 -14.21
N LYS A 378 -28.04 -11.08 -14.07
CA LYS A 378 -27.76 -11.78 -12.81
C LYS A 378 -27.19 -10.81 -11.79
N SER A 379 -27.68 -10.93 -10.56
CA SER A 379 -27.12 -10.22 -9.43
C SER A 379 -25.64 -10.61 -9.25
N LEU A 380 -24.85 -9.71 -8.65
CA LEU A 380 -23.42 -9.91 -8.40
C LEU A 380 -23.10 -11.25 -7.73
N HIS A 381 -24.00 -11.72 -6.88
CA HIS A 381 -23.85 -12.96 -6.12
C HIS A 381 -24.25 -14.24 -6.87
N GLN A 382 -25.02 -14.12 -7.97
CA GLN A 382 -25.38 -15.25 -8.84
C GLN A 382 -24.31 -15.52 -9.91
N CYS A 383 -23.31 -14.63 -10.03
CA CYS A 383 -22.17 -14.83 -10.91
C CYS A 383 -21.10 -15.66 -10.18
N ASP A 384 -20.94 -16.92 -10.58
CA ASP A 384 -20.00 -17.87 -9.97
C ASP A 384 -18.55 -17.37 -9.91
N LYS A 385 -18.15 -16.52 -10.86
CA LYS A 385 -16.78 -16.00 -10.98
C LYS A 385 -16.57 -14.64 -10.30
N ALA A 386 -17.63 -13.87 -10.07
CA ALA A 386 -17.48 -12.51 -9.56
C ALA A 386 -16.98 -12.48 -8.11
N LEU A 387 -17.50 -13.35 -7.24
CA LEU A 387 -17.13 -13.34 -5.82
C LEU A 387 -15.65 -13.75 -5.58
N PRO A 388 -15.10 -14.80 -6.22
CA PRO A 388 -13.67 -15.09 -6.16
C PRO A 388 -12.79 -13.95 -6.68
N LEU A 389 -13.21 -13.24 -7.74
CA LEU A 389 -12.47 -12.09 -8.27
C LEU A 389 -12.49 -10.90 -7.31
N LEU A 390 -13.63 -10.59 -6.69
CA LEU A 390 -13.70 -9.57 -5.65
C LEU A 390 -12.77 -9.92 -4.49
N TYR A 391 -12.78 -11.17 -4.03
CA TYR A 391 -11.87 -11.66 -3.01
C TYR A 391 -10.40 -11.53 -3.41
N LEU A 392 -10.07 -11.83 -4.68
CA LEU A 392 -8.72 -11.65 -5.23
C LEU A 392 -8.25 -10.19 -5.06
N HIS A 393 -9.13 -9.22 -5.31
CA HIS A 393 -8.84 -7.79 -5.16
C HIS A 393 -9.08 -7.25 -3.73
N SER A 394 -9.27 -8.11 -2.73
CA SER A 394 -9.55 -7.76 -1.34
C SER A 394 -10.87 -7.00 -1.10
N PHE A 395 -11.90 -7.31 -1.87
CA PHE A 395 -13.26 -6.80 -1.69
C PHE A 395 -14.26 -7.90 -1.33
N THR A 396 -15.31 -7.46 -0.65
CA THR A 396 -16.52 -8.21 -0.38
C THR A 396 -17.73 -7.39 -0.83
N PRO A 397 -18.86 -8.03 -1.12
CA PRO A 397 -20.13 -7.32 -1.22
C PRO A 397 -20.44 -6.57 0.10
N PRO A 398 -21.21 -5.47 0.04
CA PRO A 398 -21.46 -4.62 1.20
C PRO A 398 -22.16 -5.39 2.33
N GLU A 399 -21.80 -5.07 3.57
CA GLU A 399 -22.41 -5.64 4.77
C GLU A 399 -23.74 -4.93 5.10
N GLY A 400 -24.74 -5.67 5.56
CA GLY A 400 -25.88 -5.11 6.30
C GLY A 400 -26.96 -4.36 5.50
N THR A 401 -26.93 -4.33 4.16
CA THR A 401 -28.02 -3.73 3.36
C THR A 401 -28.73 -4.76 2.50
N LEU A 402 -30.07 -4.76 2.60
CA LEU A 402 -31.02 -5.37 1.65
C LEU A 402 -30.95 -4.66 0.28
N GLN A 403 -29.76 -4.59 -0.34
CA GLN A 403 -29.67 -4.16 -1.73
C GLN A 403 -30.02 -5.32 -2.64
N SER A 404 -31.33 -5.44 -2.86
CA SER A 404 -31.86 -6.04 -4.06
C SER A 404 -31.31 -5.29 -5.28
N SER A 405 -30.62 -6.02 -6.18
CA SER A 405 -30.32 -5.65 -7.57
C SER A 405 -29.01 -4.91 -7.96
N LEU A 406 -27.89 -5.00 -7.20
CA LEU A 406 -26.59 -4.68 -7.81
C LEU A 406 -26.18 -5.80 -8.77
N THR A 407 -26.34 -5.52 -10.06
CA THR A 407 -25.97 -6.39 -11.18
C THR A 407 -24.49 -6.22 -11.51
N CYS A 408 -23.80 -7.29 -11.96
CA CYS A 408 -22.39 -7.17 -12.37
C CYS A 408 -22.16 -6.07 -13.40
N SER A 409 -23.06 -5.94 -14.38
CA SER A 409 -23.00 -4.90 -15.41
C SER A 409 -23.04 -3.47 -14.83
N LYS A 410 -23.89 -3.24 -13.82
CA LYS A 410 -23.95 -1.95 -13.11
C LYS A 410 -22.66 -1.68 -12.32
N LEU A 411 -22.08 -2.71 -11.70
CA LEU A 411 -20.82 -2.58 -10.96
C LEU A 411 -19.66 -2.26 -11.91
N VAL A 412 -19.53 -2.99 -13.01
CA VAL A 412 -18.49 -2.77 -14.04
C VAL A 412 -18.63 -1.36 -14.62
N ALA A 413 -19.84 -0.94 -15.01
CA ALA A 413 -20.07 0.42 -15.50
C ALA A 413 -19.66 1.48 -14.48
N LYS A 414 -20.03 1.32 -13.20
CA LYS A 414 -19.66 2.26 -12.14
C LYS A 414 -18.17 2.26 -11.84
N LEU A 415 -17.52 1.11 -11.90
CA LEU A 415 -16.08 1.01 -11.75
C LEU A 415 -15.39 1.71 -12.93
N GLY A 416 -15.89 1.53 -14.16
CA GLY A 416 -15.43 2.24 -15.35
C GLY A 416 -15.66 3.75 -15.26
N ASP A 417 -16.75 4.20 -14.65
CA ASP A 417 -17.02 5.62 -14.39
C ASP A 417 -16.00 6.21 -13.39
N VAL A 418 -15.72 5.50 -12.29
CA VAL A 418 -14.76 5.93 -11.25
C VAL A 418 -13.34 5.90 -11.79
N VAL A 419 -13.03 4.87 -12.56
CA VAL A 419 -11.78 4.75 -13.28
C VAL A 419 -11.71 5.97 -14.22
N ASN A 420 -12.48 6.05 -15.30
CA ASN A 420 -12.36 7.17 -16.26
C ASN A 420 -12.76 8.57 -15.70
N GLY A 421 -13.03 8.68 -14.42
CA GLY A 421 -13.37 9.90 -13.70
C GLY A 421 -12.21 10.88 -13.59
N GLN A 422 -12.58 12.16 -13.65
CA GLN A 422 -11.67 13.27 -13.38
C GLN A 422 -10.98 13.20 -11.99
N PRO A 423 -11.60 12.74 -10.88
CA PRO A 423 -10.98 12.80 -9.56
C PRO A 423 -9.66 12.02 -9.44
N ILE A 424 -9.62 10.77 -9.92
CA ILE A 424 -8.40 9.94 -9.85
C ILE A 424 -7.34 10.49 -10.81
N ALA A 425 -7.74 10.90 -12.02
CA ALA A 425 -6.82 11.52 -12.98
C ALA A 425 -6.22 12.84 -12.46
N SER A 426 -7.01 13.64 -11.74
CA SER A 426 -6.56 14.88 -11.11
C SER A 426 -5.60 14.59 -9.96
N LEU A 427 -5.90 13.59 -9.13
CA LEU A 427 -4.99 13.13 -8.08
C LEU A 427 -3.62 12.74 -8.67
N MET A 428 -3.60 11.91 -9.72
CA MET A 428 -2.35 11.53 -10.39
C MET A 428 -1.61 12.75 -10.96
N SER A 429 -2.29 13.64 -11.69
CA SER A 429 -1.68 14.85 -12.25
C SER A 429 -1.12 15.81 -11.19
N CYS A 430 -1.81 15.97 -10.07
CA CYS A 430 -1.33 16.78 -8.94
C CYS A 430 -0.07 16.16 -8.34
N MET A 431 -0.07 14.84 -8.10
CA MET A 431 1.11 14.16 -7.55
C MET A 431 2.31 14.14 -8.52
N ASP A 432 2.07 14.03 -9.83
CA ASP A 432 3.11 14.20 -10.86
C ASP A 432 3.69 15.62 -10.86
N THR A 433 2.82 16.62 -10.74
CA THR A 433 3.22 18.03 -10.64
C THR A 433 4.03 18.29 -9.37
N PHE A 434 3.64 17.66 -8.26
CA PHE A 434 4.38 17.68 -7.00
C PHE A 434 5.78 17.06 -7.16
N LEU A 435 5.89 15.87 -7.78
CA LEU A 435 7.18 15.23 -8.07
C LEU A 435 8.05 16.10 -9.00
N TYR A 436 7.44 16.74 -10.00
CA TYR A 436 8.13 17.67 -10.88
C TYR A 436 8.65 18.88 -10.10
N ARG A 437 7.84 19.50 -9.23
CA ARG A 437 8.24 20.64 -8.39
C ARG A 437 9.47 20.30 -7.54
N ILE A 438 9.48 19.12 -6.92
CA ILE A 438 10.63 18.67 -6.10
C ILE A 438 11.87 18.46 -6.96
N ARG A 439 11.72 17.90 -8.17
CA ARG A 439 12.85 17.55 -9.05
C ARG A 439 13.37 18.73 -9.90
N ALA A 440 12.54 19.73 -10.17
CA ALA A 440 12.85 20.82 -11.09
C ALA A 440 14.16 21.57 -10.75
N PRO A 441 14.47 21.89 -9.48
CA PRO A 441 15.73 22.56 -9.13
C PRO A 441 16.97 21.72 -9.44
N PHE A 442 16.90 20.39 -9.25
CA PHE A 442 17.97 19.47 -9.63
C PHE A 442 18.12 19.37 -11.15
N LEU A 443 17.01 19.34 -11.89
CA LEU A 443 17.03 19.35 -13.35
C LEU A 443 17.65 20.64 -13.89
N PHE A 444 17.27 21.80 -13.35
CA PHE A 444 17.87 23.08 -13.73
C PHE A 444 19.36 23.15 -13.37
N CYS A 445 19.76 22.66 -12.19
CA CYS A 445 21.17 22.58 -11.80
C CYS A 445 21.99 21.70 -12.75
N LEU A 446 21.45 20.54 -13.15
CA LEU A 446 22.09 19.67 -14.11
C LEU A 446 22.23 20.36 -15.47
N VAL A 447 21.17 20.99 -15.98
CA VAL A 447 21.19 21.74 -17.24
C VAL A 447 22.21 22.89 -17.20
N THR A 448 22.24 23.69 -16.13
CA THR A 448 23.21 24.79 -16.01
C THR A 448 24.65 24.28 -15.93
N LEU A 449 24.91 23.20 -15.19
CA LEU A 449 26.24 22.58 -15.10
C LEU A 449 26.71 22.07 -16.47
N TRP A 450 25.84 21.38 -17.22
CA TRP A 450 26.17 20.91 -18.57
C TRP A 450 26.36 22.07 -19.55
N LEU A 451 25.57 23.14 -19.45
CA LEU A 451 25.77 24.35 -20.26
C LEU A 451 27.12 25.01 -19.96
N ILE A 452 27.48 25.17 -18.68
CA ILE A 452 28.79 25.75 -18.27
C ILE A 452 29.94 24.86 -18.77
N ALA A 453 29.85 23.55 -18.60
CA ALA A 453 30.87 22.62 -19.09
C ALA A 453 31.02 22.70 -20.62
N THR A 454 29.91 22.75 -21.35
CA THR A 454 29.91 22.89 -22.81
C THR A 454 30.54 24.21 -23.25
N LEU A 455 30.20 25.32 -22.58
CA LEU A 455 30.79 26.64 -22.84
C LEU A 455 32.29 26.66 -22.55
N TYR A 456 32.74 26.03 -21.46
CA TYR A 456 34.16 25.92 -21.11
C TYR A 456 34.96 25.11 -22.13
N ILE A 457 34.40 23.98 -22.59
CA ILE A 457 35.00 23.15 -23.65
C ILE A 457 35.05 23.92 -24.96
N ALA A 458 33.95 24.57 -25.37
CA ALA A 458 33.90 25.37 -26.59
C ALA A 458 34.90 26.54 -26.54
N HIS A 459 34.96 27.26 -25.42
CA HIS A 459 35.94 28.33 -25.21
C HIS A 459 37.38 27.80 -25.32
N SER A 460 37.69 26.66 -24.70
CA SER A 460 39.02 26.05 -24.76
C SER A 460 39.41 25.60 -26.17
N LEU A 461 38.46 25.04 -26.93
CA LEU A 461 38.66 24.63 -28.32
C LEU A 461 38.88 25.83 -29.25
N LEU A 462 38.04 26.86 -29.13
CA LEU A 462 38.17 28.10 -29.91
C LEU A 462 39.47 28.82 -29.59
N TYR A 463 39.81 28.97 -28.32
CA TYR A 463 41.08 29.57 -27.90
C TYR A 463 42.29 28.82 -28.49
N ARG A 464 42.29 27.47 -28.45
CA ARG A 464 43.36 26.68 -29.08
C ARG A 464 43.42 26.88 -30.59
N MET A 465 42.27 26.93 -31.28
CA MET A 465 42.23 27.21 -32.72
C MET A 465 42.76 28.61 -33.05
N ASP A 466 42.40 29.62 -32.28
CA ASP A 466 42.87 31.00 -32.48
C ASP A 466 44.37 31.11 -32.21
N VAL A 467 44.88 30.47 -31.16
CA VAL A 467 46.33 30.39 -30.90
C VAL A 467 47.05 29.66 -32.04
N LEU A 468 46.52 28.55 -32.54
CA LEU A 468 47.10 27.83 -33.69
C LEU A 468 47.07 28.67 -34.97
N ARG A 469 45.97 29.40 -35.22
CA ARG A 469 45.81 30.29 -36.37
C ARG A 469 46.77 31.48 -36.30
N ILE A 470 46.90 32.13 -35.14
CA ILE A 470 47.86 33.23 -34.92
C ILE A 470 49.30 32.73 -35.06
N ARG A 471 49.63 31.55 -34.50
CA ARG A 471 50.95 30.93 -34.67
C ARG A 471 51.25 30.59 -36.13
N SER A 472 50.26 30.08 -36.88
CA SER A 472 50.40 29.80 -38.31
C SER A 472 50.70 31.08 -39.11
N HIS A 473 50.03 32.19 -38.80
CA HIS A 473 50.32 33.48 -39.44
C HIS A 473 51.69 34.03 -39.07
N LEU A 474 52.10 33.95 -37.80
CA LEU A 474 53.43 34.36 -37.36
C LEU A 474 54.55 33.55 -38.04
N LEU A 475 54.38 32.23 -38.16
CA LEU A 475 55.34 31.35 -38.84
C LEU A 475 55.43 31.62 -40.34
N THR A 476 54.29 31.85 -41.01
CA THR A 476 54.27 32.16 -42.45
C THR A 476 54.81 33.56 -42.76
N THR A 477 54.65 34.54 -41.87
CA THR A 477 55.24 35.87 -42.07
C THR A 477 56.75 35.88 -41.91
N ARG A 478 57.36 35.19 -40.93
CA ARG A 478 58.82 35.32 -40.73
C ARG A 478 59.70 34.68 -41.82
N ALA A 479 59.19 33.70 -42.57
CA ALA A 479 60.00 32.96 -43.56
C ALA A 479 59.59 33.20 -45.03
N SER A 480 58.38 33.69 -45.32
CA SER A 480 57.91 33.77 -46.72
C SER A 480 58.60 34.86 -47.55
N HIS A 481 59.09 35.93 -46.93
CA HIS A 481 59.77 37.03 -47.64
C HIS A 481 61.28 36.84 -47.79
N LEU A 482 61.84 35.78 -47.18
CA LEU A 482 63.28 35.49 -47.22
C LEU A 482 63.64 34.38 -48.22
N ILE A 483 62.66 33.81 -48.91
CA ILE A 483 62.91 32.85 -49.99
C ILE A 483 62.98 33.63 -51.29
N ASP A 484 64.20 33.93 -51.74
CA ASP A 484 64.44 34.49 -53.07
C ASP A 484 63.96 33.49 -54.13
N VAL A 485 63.21 33.96 -55.13
CA VAL A 485 62.72 33.16 -56.26
C VAL A 485 63.87 32.45 -57.00
N LYS A 486 65.08 33.01 -56.93
CA LYS A 486 66.30 32.38 -57.47
C LYS A 486 66.69 31.07 -56.76
N ALA A 487 66.34 30.90 -55.48
CA ALA A 487 66.59 29.66 -54.74
C ALA A 487 65.66 28.51 -55.20
N LEU A 488 64.47 28.83 -55.72
CA LEU A 488 63.52 27.85 -56.25
C LEU A 488 63.86 27.39 -57.69
N LEU A 489 64.63 28.19 -58.44
CA LEU A 489 64.99 27.92 -59.84
C LEU A 489 66.42 27.38 -60.02
N ALA A 490 67.22 27.34 -58.96
CA ALA A 490 68.58 26.80 -59.01
C ALA A 490 68.56 25.27 -58.89
N GLY A 491 68.94 24.58 -59.97
CA GLY A 491 69.01 23.11 -60.03
C GLY A 491 70.18 22.47 -59.25
N SER A 492 70.80 23.15 -58.28
CA SER A 492 71.90 22.60 -57.48
C SER A 492 71.67 22.77 -55.98
N ARG A 493 71.96 21.73 -55.20
CA ARG A 493 71.71 21.62 -53.75
C ARG A 493 72.73 22.33 -52.84
N ARG A 494 73.65 23.12 -53.39
CA ARG A 494 74.63 23.87 -52.57
C ARG A 494 74.56 25.35 -52.91
N MET A 495 73.95 26.12 -52.03
CA MET A 495 73.99 27.59 -52.06
C MET A 495 74.97 28.09 -51.00
N LEU A 496 75.91 28.94 -51.40
CA LEU A 496 76.71 29.74 -50.46
C LEU A 496 75.82 30.85 -49.89
N SER A 497 75.86 31.00 -48.58
CA SER A 497 75.16 32.06 -47.87
C SER A 497 75.69 33.44 -48.25
N LEU A 498 74.76 34.36 -48.53
CA LEU A 498 75.06 35.77 -48.85
C LEU A 498 75.21 36.65 -47.60
N TYR A 499 74.96 36.09 -46.42
CA TYR A 499 75.23 36.70 -45.13
C TYR A 499 76.32 35.93 -44.43
N LYS A 500 77.31 36.65 -43.89
CA LYS A 500 78.33 36.04 -43.04
C LYS A 500 77.61 35.39 -41.84
N ASP A 501 77.81 34.08 -41.68
CA ASP A 501 77.34 33.22 -40.58
C ASP A 501 75.89 32.69 -40.66
N VAL A 502 75.28 32.55 -41.86
CA VAL A 502 73.96 31.88 -41.99
C VAL A 502 73.90 30.90 -43.16
N ASP A 503 74.18 29.62 -42.94
CA ASP A 503 73.92 28.59 -43.96
C ASP A 503 72.44 28.20 -43.97
N TYR A 504 71.83 28.20 -45.17
CA TYR A 504 70.39 28.00 -45.34
C TYR A 504 69.96 26.53 -45.31
N PHE A 505 70.91 25.60 -45.46
CA PHE A 505 70.65 24.16 -45.47
C PHE A 505 71.82 23.45 -44.79
N ASP A 506 71.64 23.10 -43.51
CA ASP A 506 72.48 22.10 -42.84
C ASP A 506 72.03 20.72 -43.34
N ASP A 507 72.66 20.25 -44.42
CA ASP A 507 72.58 18.84 -44.82
C ASP A 507 73.54 18.04 -43.92
N ASP A 508 73.05 17.60 -42.75
CA ASP A 508 73.70 16.54 -41.97
C ASP A 508 73.60 15.21 -42.75
N PHE A 509 74.53 15.02 -43.69
CA PHE A 509 74.82 13.72 -44.31
C PHE A 509 76.12 13.15 -43.73
N HIS A 510 76.00 12.45 -42.62
CA HIS A 510 76.85 11.31 -42.26
C HIS A 510 75.90 10.08 -42.30
N SER A 511 75.93 9.16 -43.27
CA SER A 511 77.04 8.24 -43.66
C SER A 511 77.75 7.65 -42.47
#